data_AF-A0A8T2UM63-F1
#
_entry.id   AF-A0A8T2UM63-F1
#
_cell.length_a   1.000
_cell.length_b   1.000
_cell.length_c   1.000
_cell.angle_alpha   90.00
_cell.angle_beta   90.00
_cell.angle_gamma   90.00
#
_symmetry.space_group_name_H-M   'P 1'
#
loop_
_entity.id
_entity.type
_entity.pdbx_description
1 polymer ?
#
loop_
_entity_poly.entity_id
_entity_poly.type
_entity_poly.pdbx_seq_one_letter_code
_entity_poly.pdbx_strand_id
1 'polypeptide(L)'
;MLAARQRHMISQIAALYPIAPCPATEKVPTPTTMPLQSRLLINAVSSNSDSLARESQSVDRRDILPMKIGGLRVVAPLNNRSGLYTEPNDHESSATALGYVAHSLALLAACLDVPLRYPIRLGASRSYIQDHAPIVEPNEPATANIGSTPGGAQKTFVEFPLFTEGQDSTRSAYAVFLLNKDLEQVLNYLGAESVGPRHTLPNLNKIIKLVCSGACATT
;
A
#
# COMPACT_ATOMS: atom_id res chain seq x y z
N MET A 1 -10.80 28.46 -6.33
CA MET A 1 -11.56 27.97 -5.16
C MET A 1 -11.58 26.44 -5.05
N LEU A 2 -11.74 25.69 -6.15
CA LEU A 2 -11.74 24.21 -6.15
C LEU A 2 -10.47 23.59 -5.54
N ALA A 3 -9.29 24.01 -5.98
CA ALA A 3 -8.01 23.47 -5.48
C ALA A 3 -7.81 23.68 -3.97
N ALA A 4 -8.28 24.81 -3.42
CA ALA A 4 -8.22 25.07 -1.98
C ALA A 4 -9.14 24.12 -1.19
N ARG A 5 -10.34 23.84 -1.72
CA ARG A 5 -11.26 22.86 -1.15
C ARG A 5 -10.71 21.43 -1.22
N GLN A 6 -10.15 21.03 -2.36
CA GLN A 6 -9.53 19.71 -2.53
C GLN A 6 -8.39 19.50 -1.54
N ARG A 7 -7.50 20.49 -1.37
CA ARG A 7 -6.43 20.43 -0.36
C ARG A 7 -6.97 20.29 1.05
N HIS A 8 -8.02 21.04 1.38
CA HIS A 8 -8.66 20.93 2.70
C HIS A 8 -9.24 19.53 2.93
N MET A 9 -9.97 18.97 1.97
CA MET A 9 -10.52 17.61 2.06
C MET A 9 -9.42 16.57 2.22
N ILE A 10 -8.33 16.69 1.46
CA ILE A 10 -7.21 15.74 1.52
C ILE A 10 -6.42 15.88 2.82
N SER A 11 -6.31 17.09 3.37
CA SER A 11 -5.77 17.30 4.72
C SER A 11 -6.63 16.61 5.80
N GLN A 12 -7.95 16.57 5.63
CA GLN A 12 -8.84 15.84 6.55
C GLN A 12 -8.63 14.32 6.42
N ILE A 13 -8.47 13.80 5.20
CA ILE A 13 -8.17 12.38 4.97
C ILE A 13 -6.83 12.01 5.64
N ALA A 14 -5.80 12.85 5.50
CA ALA A 14 -4.51 12.64 6.15
C ALA A 14 -4.59 12.63 7.69
N ALA A 15 -5.51 13.43 8.26
CA ALA A 15 -5.76 13.43 9.70
C ALA A 15 -6.53 12.18 10.17
N LEU A 16 -7.44 11.65 9.35
CA LEU A 16 -8.16 10.41 9.62
C LEU A 16 -7.25 9.17 9.55
N TYR A 17 -6.29 9.17 8.64
CA TYR A 17 -5.36 8.07 8.42
C TYR A 17 -3.90 8.51 8.57
N PRO A 18 -3.44 8.77 9.80
CA PRO A 18 -2.09 9.27 10.01
C PRO A 18 -1.06 8.22 9.60
N ILE A 19 -0.14 8.61 8.71
CA ILE A 19 0.97 7.77 8.26
C ILE A 19 2.25 8.25 8.97
N ALA A 20 2.87 7.38 9.75
CA ALA A 20 4.09 7.68 10.49
C ALA A 20 5.20 6.68 10.14
N PRO A 21 6.46 7.13 9.95
CA PRO A 21 7.61 6.24 9.93
C PRO A 21 7.71 5.51 11.28
N CYS A 22 7.97 4.20 11.28
CA CYS A 22 8.40 3.52 12.49
C CYS A 22 9.85 3.94 12.79
N PRO A 23 10.15 4.57 13.92
CA PRO A 23 11.53 4.64 14.38
C PRO A 23 12.00 3.21 14.65
N ALA A 24 13.17 2.85 14.13
CA ALA A 24 13.81 1.56 14.39
C ALA A 24 14.37 1.49 15.82
N THR A 25 13.57 1.79 16.85
CA THR A 25 13.91 1.57 18.27
C THR A 25 12.63 1.61 19.12
N GLU A 26 11.94 0.48 19.25
CA GLU A 26 11.15 0.20 20.45
C GLU A 26 11.95 -0.80 21.27
N LYS A 27 12.79 -0.28 22.18
CA LYS A 27 13.36 -1.10 23.25
C LYS A 27 12.22 -1.49 24.18
N VAL A 28 11.88 -2.77 24.17
CA VAL A 28 11.15 -3.42 25.27
C VAL A 28 11.86 -3.07 26.59
N PRO A 29 11.18 -2.59 27.63
CA PRO A 29 11.79 -2.38 28.93
C PRO A 29 11.88 -3.73 29.65
N THR A 30 13.04 -4.39 29.58
CA THR A 30 13.40 -5.45 30.53
C THR A 30 14.31 -4.89 31.64
N PRO A 31 14.10 -5.28 32.91
CA PRO A 31 14.78 -4.68 34.04
C PRO A 31 16.17 -5.29 34.26
N THR A 32 17.10 -4.42 34.64
CA THR A 32 18.32 -4.68 35.45
C THR A 32 19.48 -5.51 34.89
N THR A 33 20.68 -4.91 35.05
CA THR A 33 22.02 -5.51 35.27
C THR A 33 23.00 -5.50 34.08
N MET A 34 23.78 -4.41 34.05
CA MET A 34 25.22 -4.20 33.77
C MET A 34 26.07 -5.13 32.86
N PRO A 35 27.14 -4.58 32.24
CA PRO A 35 27.65 -4.95 30.92
C PRO A 35 28.91 -5.82 30.96
N LEU A 36 29.33 -6.37 29.81
CA LEU A 36 30.73 -6.45 29.31
C LEU A 36 30.82 -7.38 28.08
N GLN A 37 31.47 -6.87 27.02
CA GLN A 37 32.38 -7.58 26.07
C GLN A 37 31.81 -8.80 25.29
N SER A 38 31.97 -8.99 23.99
CA SER A 38 33.01 -8.56 23.05
C SER A 38 32.69 -9.17 21.66
N ARG A 39 33.15 -8.50 20.58
CA ARG A 39 33.65 -9.09 19.31
C ARG A 39 32.66 -9.89 18.42
N LEU A 40 32.67 -9.84 17.08
CA LEU A 40 33.58 -9.36 16.04
C LEU A 40 32.80 -9.27 14.69
N LEU A 41 33.25 -8.34 13.84
CA LEU A 41 33.23 -8.26 12.37
C LEU A 41 32.78 -9.48 11.54
N ILE A 42 32.18 -9.22 10.36
CA ILE A 42 32.78 -9.50 9.02
C ILE A 42 31.96 -8.86 7.87
N ASN A 43 32.68 -7.99 7.14
CA ASN A 43 32.77 -7.70 5.69
C ASN A 43 31.50 -7.45 4.83
N ALA A 44 31.34 -6.33 4.13
CA ALA A 44 32.15 -5.67 3.07
C ALA A 44 31.99 -6.29 1.68
N VAL A 45 31.44 -5.50 0.74
CA VAL A 45 32.01 -5.35 -0.60
C VAL A 45 31.66 -3.95 -1.12
N SER A 46 32.69 -3.24 -1.54
CA SER A 46 32.67 -1.92 -2.18
C SER A 46 33.65 -2.00 -3.35
N SER A 47 33.21 -1.63 -4.54
CA SER A 47 34.00 -1.18 -5.71
C SER A 47 33.12 -1.29 -6.96
N ASN A 48 33.12 -0.42 -7.96
CA ASN A 48 33.69 0.91 -8.20
C ASN A 48 32.97 1.47 -9.46
N SER A 49 33.08 2.78 -9.65
CA SER A 49 32.61 3.66 -10.74
C SER A 49 32.63 3.12 -12.18
N ASP A 50 31.63 3.47 -13.02
CA ASP A 50 31.76 4.56 -14.00
C ASP A 50 30.47 4.86 -14.83
N SER A 51 30.28 6.15 -15.15
CA SER A 51 29.52 6.73 -16.29
C SER A 51 27.99 6.54 -16.45
N LEU A 52 27.27 7.66 -16.26
CA LEU A 52 26.34 8.35 -17.19
C LEU A 52 25.23 9.02 -16.38
N ALA A 53 25.26 10.36 -16.38
CA ALA A 53 24.32 11.24 -15.71
C ALA A 53 22.89 10.95 -16.17
N ARG A 54 22.18 10.15 -15.37
CA ARG A 54 20.72 10.14 -15.31
C ARG A 54 20.33 10.79 -14.00
N GLU A 55 19.61 11.89 -14.16
CA GLU A 55 19.06 12.75 -13.12
C GLU A 55 18.44 11.92 -12.01
N SER A 56 19.20 11.71 -10.94
CA SER A 56 18.81 10.87 -9.82
C SER A 56 17.98 11.73 -8.88
N GLN A 57 16.66 11.68 -9.03
CA GLN A 57 15.76 12.19 -8.00
C GLN A 57 16.11 11.47 -6.69
N SER A 58 16.52 12.24 -5.69
CA SER A 58 16.91 11.74 -4.39
C SER A 58 15.73 11.06 -3.72
N VAL A 59 15.72 9.73 -3.70
CA VAL A 59 14.82 8.95 -2.84
C VAL A 59 15.18 9.32 -1.39
N ASP A 60 14.31 10.06 -0.70
CA ASP A 60 14.52 10.47 0.69
C ASP A 60 14.68 9.19 1.53
N ARG A 61 15.72 9.09 2.37
CA ARG A 61 15.99 7.92 3.23
C ARG A 61 14.79 7.55 4.11
N ARG A 62 13.87 8.50 4.34
CA ARG A 62 12.61 8.32 5.06
C ARG A 62 11.57 7.46 4.34
N ASP A 63 11.66 7.30 3.03
CA ASP A 63 10.74 6.48 2.23
C ASP A 63 11.11 4.97 2.26
N ILE A 64 12.28 4.63 2.81
CA ILE A 64 12.78 3.25 2.96
C ILE A 64 12.45 2.68 4.36
N LEU A 65 12.08 3.54 5.33
CA LEU A 65 11.72 3.11 6.68
C LEU A 65 10.33 2.43 6.69
N PRO A 66 10.13 1.36 7.48
CA PRO A 66 8.82 0.74 7.60
C PRO A 66 7.81 1.76 8.16
N MET A 67 6.75 2.04 7.41
CA MET A 67 5.71 3.00 7.82
C MET A 67 4.53 2.27 8.50
N LYS A 68 3.79 3.00 9.34
CA LYS A 68 2.52 2.57 9.94
C LYS A 68 1.40 3.52 9.52
N ILE A 69 0.18 3.00 9.41
CA ILE A 69 -1.04 3.78 9.18
C ILE A 69 -1.98 3.58 10.39
N GLY A 70 -2.36 4.66 11.07
CA GLY A 70 -3.16 4.55 12.30
C GLY A 70 -2.51 3.68 13.39
N GLY A 71 -1.19 3.62 13.44
CA GLY A 71 -0.43 2.76 14.37
C GLY A 71 -0.25 1.29 13.91
N LEU A 72 -0.88 0.89 12.81
CA LEU A 72 -0.85 -0.49 12.29
C LEU A 72 0.18 -0.66 11.19
N ARG A 73 0.88 -1.80 11.18
CA ARG A 73 1.86 -2.15 10.14
C ARG A 73 1.17 -2.84 8.98
N VAL A 74 1.48 -2.44 7.75
CA VAL A 74 1.12 -3.20 6.55
C VAL A 74 2.16 -4.29 6.36
N VAL A 75 1.80 -5.53 6.66
CA VAL A 75 2.64 -6.70 6.38
C VAL A 75 2.17 -7.26 5.04
N ALA A 76 2.96 -7.02 3.98
CA ALA A 76 2.65 -7.56 2.67
C ALA A 76 2.71 -9.09 2.70
N PRO A 77 1.71 -9.82 2.16
CA PRO A 77 1.65 -11.29 2.24
C PRO A 77 2.74 -12.04 1.45
N LEU A 78 3.64 -11.32 0.78
CA LEU A 78 4.62 -11.84 -0.19
C LEU A 78 5.92 -12.37 0.42
N ASN A 79 6.21 -12.07 1.68
CA ASN A 79 7.44 -12.54 2.30
C ASN A 79 7.10 -13.71 3.22
N ASN A 80 7.27 -14.93 2.71
CA ASN A 80 7.19 -16.19 3.45
C ASN A 80 8.34 -16.34 4.48
N ARG A 81 8.81 -15.23 5.06
CA ARG A 81 9.65 -15.25 6.25
C ARG A 81 8.70 -15.46 7.42
N SER A 82 8.73 -16.67 7.94
CA SER A 82 8.03 -17.20 9.12
C SER A 82 8.34 -16.48 10.44
N GLY A 83 8.64 -15.17 10.41
CA GLY A 83 8.95 -14.35 11.57
C GLY A 83 8.46 -12.90 11.47
N LEU A 84 7.61 -12.56 10.49
CA LEU A 84 7.01 -11.22 10.38
C LEU A 84 5.67 -11.07 11.12
N TYR A 85 5.02 -12.19 11.44
CA TYR A 85 3.86 -12.25 12.33
C TYR A 85 4.41 -12.68 13.69
N THR A 86 4.63 -11.72 14.57
CA THR A 86 5.11 -11.95 15.94
C THR A 86 3.94 -12.35 16.85
N GLU A 87 2.72 -11.92 16.51
CA GLU A 87 1.52 -12.13 17.32
C GLU A 87 0.37 -12.75 16.49
N PRO A 88 -0.51 -13.56 17.10
CA PRO A 88 -1.66 -14.18 16.43
C PRO A 88 -2.61 -13.16 15.79
N ASN A 89 -2.56 -11.91 16.21
CA ASN A 89 -3.41 -10.84 15.71
C ASN A 89 -2.80 -9.99 14.58
N ASP A 90 -1.57 -10.31 14.14
CA ASP A 90 -0.88 -9.52 13.11
C ASP A 90 -1.57 -9.61 11.73
N HIS A 91 -2.31 -10.68 11.48
CA HIS A 91 -3.12 -10.84 10.25
C HIS A 91 -4.30 -9.85 10.21
N GLU A 92 -5.05 -9.71 11.31
CA GLU A 92 -6.17 -8.77 11.40
C GLU A 92 -5.68 -7.31 11.42
N SER A 93 -4.55 -7.07 12.09
CA SER A 93 -3.87 -5.78 12.12
C SER A 93 -3.44 -5.34 10.70
N SER A 94 -2.80 -6.24 9.95
CA SER A 94 -2.40 -5.99 8.56
C SER A 94 -3.61 -5.79 7.64
N ALA A 95 -4.66 -6.61 7.81
CA ALA A 95 -5.91 -6.49 7.07
C ALA A 95 -6.59 -5.13 7.31
N THR A 96 -6.62 -4.67 8.56
CA THR A 96 -7.16 -3.36 8.95
C THR A 96 -6.31 -2.23 8.35
N ALA A 97 -4.98 -2.35 8.40
CA ALA A 97 -4.06 -1.39 7.80
C ALA A 97 -4.28 -1.27 6.28
N LEU A 98 -4.43 -2.39 5.57
CA LEU A 98 -4.75 -2.41 4.15
C LEU A 98 -6.14 -1.84 3.86
N GLY A 99 -7.13 -2.09 4.72
CA GLY A 99 -8.45 -1.46 4.66
C GLY A 99 -8.38 0.07 4.78
N TYR A 100 -7.53 0.59 5.67
CA TYR A 100 -7.29 2.03 5.81
C TYR A 100 -6.64 2.63 4.57
N VAL A 101 -5.66 1.93 3.97
CA VAL A 101 -5.06 2.36 2.69
C VAL A 101 -6.12 2.40 1.60
N ALA A 102 -6.91 1.33 1.47
CA ALA A 102 -7.92 1.20 0.44
C ALA A 102 -8.99 2.31 0.56
N HIS A 103 -9.43 2.60 1.78
CA HIS A 103 -10.36 3.68 2.04
C HIS A 103 -9.76 5.06 1.75
N SER A 104 -8.52 5.30 2.21
CA SER A 104 -7.80 6.54 1.94
C SER A 104 -7.67 6.78 0.43
N LEU A 105 -7.29 5.74 -0.33
CA LEU A 105 -7.14 5.82 -1.78
C LEU A 105 -8.46 6.10 -2.49
N ALA A 106 -9.55 5.45 -2.09
CA ALA A 106 -10.87 5.72 -2.65
C ALA A 106 -11.31 7.18 -2.42
N LEU A 107 -11.07 7.73 -1.21
CA LEU A 107 -11.36 9.13 -0.92
C LEU A 107 -10.45 10.10 -1.69
N LEU A 108 -9.16 9.79 -1.80
CA LEU A 108 -8.20 10.59 -2.57
C LEU A 108 -8.57 10.63 -4.05
N ALA A 109 -8.87 9.48 -4.65
CA ALA A 109 -9.31 9.35 -6.03
C ALA A 109 -10.59 10.16 -6.29
N ALA A 110 -11.57 10.08 -5.39
CA ALA A 110 -12.79 10.88 -5.47
C ALA A 110 -12.53 12.39 -5.33
N CYS A 111 -11.59 12.81 -4.47
CA CYS A 111 -11.23 14.22 -4.32
C CYS A 111 -10.47 14.77 -5.54
N LEU A 112 -9.66 13.93 -6.20
CA LEU A 112 -8.85 14.29 -7.37
C LEU A 112 -9.59 14.07 -8.70
N ASP A 113 -10.80 13.50 -8.66
CA ASP A 113 -11.58 13.10 -9.84
C ASP A 113 -10.83 12.13 -10.77
N VAL A 114 -10.09 11.18 -10.17
CA VAL A 114 -9.34 10.14 -10.87
C VAL A 114 -10.08 8.82 -10.78
N PRO A 115 -10.57 8.25 -11.90
CA PRO A 115 -11.23 6.93 -11.87
C PRO A 115 -10.19 5.84 -11.61
N LEU A 116 -10.38 5.05 -10.55
CA LEU A 116 -9.50 3.91 -10.24
C LEU A 116 -9.68 2.79 -11.26
N ARG A 117 -8.56 2.21 -11.73
CA ARG A 117 -8.57 1.10 -12.68
C ARG A 117 -9.09 -0.20 -12.03
N TYR A 118 -8.77 -0.40 -10.76
CA TYR A 118 -9.22 -1.55 -9.98
C TYR A 118 -10.18 -1.10 -8.87
N PRO A 119 -11.50 -1.09 -9.10
CA PRO A 119 -12.46 -0.63 -8.09
C PRO A 119 -12.33 -1.39 -6.77
N ILE A 120 -12.53 -0.66 -5.66
CA ILE A 120 -12.37 -1.19 -4.30
C ILE A 120 -13.75 -1.38 -3.67
N ARG A 121 -14.04 -2.58 -3.21
CA ARG A 121 -15.17 -2.87 -2.32
C ARG A 121 -14.72 -2.68 -0.88
N LEU A 122 -15.13 -1.57 -0.28
CA LEU A 122 -14.78 -1.19 1.08
C LEU A 122 -15.49 -2.12 2.09
N GLY A 123 -14.68 -2.78 2.94
CA GLY A 123 -15.16 -3.68 3.99
C GLY A 123 -14.34 -3.59 5.27
N ALA A 124 -13.68 -2.44 5.51
CA ALA A 124 -12.69 -2.25 6.57
C ALA A 124 -11.60 -3.33 6.51
N SER A 125 -11.44 -4.16 7.55
CA SER A 125 -10.49 -5.28 7.56
C SER A 125 -10.81 -6.38 6.52
N ARG A 126 -12.03 -6.41 5.99
CA ARG A 126 -12.47 -7.35 4.93
C ARG A 126 -12.73 -6.63 3.62
N SER A 127 -11.82 -5.74 3.22
CA SER A 127 -11.90 -5.04 1.93
C SER A 127 -11.45 -5.93 0.77
N TYR A 128 -11.98 -5.68 -0.42
CA TYR A 128 -11.67 -6.43 -1.64
C TYR A 128 -11.37 -5.47 -2.79
N ILE A 129 -10.60 -5.93 -3.78
CA ILE A 129 -10.29 -5.20 -5.01
C ILE A 129 -10.72 -6.01 -6.23
N GLN A 130 -11.21 -5.31 -7.26
CA GLN A 130 -11.83 -5.92 -8.43
C GLN A 130 -10.91 -5.83 -9.64
N ASP A 131 -10.64 -6.96 -10.28
CA ASP A 131 -9.98 -7.00 -11.59
C ASP A 131 -11.02 -7.23 -12.70
N HIS A 132 -11.03 -6.33 -13.67
CA HIS A 132 -11.88 -6.36 -14.86
C HIS A 132 -11.15 -6.87 -16.11
N ALA A 133 -9.95 -7.46 -15.96
CA ALA A 133 -9.25 -8.07 -17.07
C ALA A 133 -10.16 -9.09 -17.80
N PRO A 134 -10.12 -9.15 -19.14
CA PRO A 134 -10.91 -10.11 -19.89
C PRO A 134 -10.51 -11.53 -19.47
N ILE A 135 -11.48 -12.31 -18.98
CA ILE A 135 -11.29 -13.74 -18.75
C ILE A 135 -11.15 -14.36 -20.16
N VAL A 136 -9.91 -14.57 -20.60
CA VAL A 136 -9.65 -15.48 -21.72
C VAL A 136 -9.95 -16.87 -21.17
N GLU A 137 -11.14 -17.39 -21.43
CA GLU A 137 -11.48 -18.76 -21.05
C GLU A 137 -10.74 -19.76 -21.94
N PRO A 138 -9.99 -20.73 -21.38
CA PRO A 138 -10.01 -22.09 -21.87
C PRO A 138 -11.02 -22.86 -21.00
N ASN A 139 -12.28 -22.88 -21.45
CA ASN A 139 -13.32 -23.86 -21.12
C ASN A 139 -13.29 -24.49 -19.71
N GLU A 140 -13.96 -23.93 -18.70
CA GLU A 140 -14.52 -24.73 -17.58
C GLU A 140 -15.76 -24.04 -16.97
N PRO A 141 -16.78 -24.82 -16.53
CA PRO A 141 -18.11 -24.31 -16.23
C PRO A 141 -18.14 -23.51 -14.92
N ALA A 142 -18.78 -22.35 -15.00
CA ALA A 142 -19.09 -21.43 -13.91
C ALA A 142 -19.69 -22.16 -12.69
N THR A 143 -18.89 -22.34 -11.64
CA THR A 143 -19.44 -22.53 -10.30
C THR A 143 -19.86 -21.15 -9.79
N ALA A 144 -21.17 -20.97 -9.73
CA ALA A 144 -21.86 -19.78 -9.28
C ALA A 144 -21.31 -19.26 -7.94
N ASN A 145 -20.98 -17.96 -7.91
CA ASN A 145 -21.04 -17.18 -6.68
C ASN A 145 -22.12 -16.12 -6.81
N ILE A 146 -22.96 -16.13 -5.79
CA ILE A 146 -24.30 -15.55 -5.68
C ILE A 146 -24.23 -14.03 -5.64
N GLY A 147 -24.94 -13.36 -6.56
CA GLY A 147 -25.09 -11.91 -6.55
C GLY A 147 -25.47 -11.27 -7.87
N SER A 148 -26.30 -11.91 -8.70
CA SER A 148 -26.73 -11.35 -9.99
C SER A 148 -28.21 -10.94 -9.95
N THR A 149 -28.45 -9.63 -9.81
CA THR A 149 -29.72 -8.99 -10.19
C THR A 149 -29.92 -9.10 -11.71
N PRO A 150 -31.13 -9.39 -12.20
CA PRO A 150 -31.37 -9.58 -13.64
C PRO A 150 -31.60 -8.23 -14.34
N GLY A 151 -30.63 -7.80 -15.16
CA GLY A 151 -30.82 -6.67 -16.09
C GLY A 151 -29.57 -5.81 -16.27
N GLY A 152 -28.70 -6.19 -17.21
CA GLY A 152 -27.53 -5.40 -17.60
C GLY A 152 -26.30 -6.28 -17.78
N ALA A 153 -25.52 -6.06 -18.85
CA ALA A 153 -24.36 -6.85 -19.24
C ALA A 153 -23.47 -7.25 -18.04
N GLN A 154 -23.36 -8.56 -17.79
CA GLN A 154 -22.57 -9.11 -16.68
C GLN A 154 -21.09 -8.80 -16.94
N LYS A 155 -20.60 -7.70 -16.38
CA LYS A 155 -19.17 -7.42 -16.33
C LYS A 155 -18.56 -8.46 -15.39
N THR A 156 -18.01 -9.54 -15.95
CA THR A 156 -17.34 -10.59 -15.18
C THR A 156 -16.06 -10.01 -14.61
N PHE A 157 -16.08 -9.63 -13.34
CA PHE A 157 -14.89 -9.19 -12.61
C PHE A 157 -14.57 -10.18 -11.51
N VAL A 158 -13.30 -10.30 -11.19
CA VAL A 158 -12.84 -11.18 -10.11
C VAL A 158 -12.48 -10.34 -8.91
N GLU A 159 -13.03 -10.69 -7.74
CA GLU A 159 -12.68 -10.04 -6.48
C GLU A 159 -11.51 -10.76 -5.80
N PHE A 160 -10.55 -9.97 -5.34
CA PHE A 160 -9.40 -10.43 -4.57
C PHE A 160 -9.39 -9.80 -3.17
N PRO A 161 -9.16 -10.57 -2.10
CA PRO A 161 -9.21 -10.07 -0.73
C PRO A 161 -7.96 -9.25 -0.40
N LEU A 162 -8.11 -8.09 0.25
CA LEU A 162 -6.99 -7.30 0.82
C LEU A 162 -6.57 -7.78 2.22
N PHE A 163 -6.86 -9.03 2.53
CA PHE A 163 -6.53 -9.69 3.77
C PHE A 163 -6.15 -11.14 3.47
N THR A 164 -5.33 -11.73 4.34
CA THR A 164 -4.96 -13.14 4.22
C THR A 164 -6.09 -14.00 4.77
N GLU A 165 -6.59 -14.95 3.98
CA GLU A 165 -7.60 -15.91 4.41
C GLU A 165 -7.00 -17.33 4.38
N GLY A 166 -6.77 -17.90 5.56
CA GLY A 166 -6.13 -19.22 5.69
C GLY A 166 -4.65 -19.21 5.30
N GLN A 167 -4.20 -20.32 4.69
CA GLN A 167 -2.78 -20.54 4.35
C GLN A 167 -2.39 -20.01 2.95
N ASP A 168 -3.36 -19.69 2.10
CA ASP A 168 -3.10 -19.20 0.74
C ASP A 168 -3.02 -17.67 0.71
N SER A 169 -1.79 -17.16 0.77
CA SER A 169 -1.53 -15.72 0.68
C SER A 169 -1.49 -15.19 -0.76
N THR A 170 -1.56 -16.04 -1.78
CA THR A 170 -1.31 -15.64 -3.18
C THR A 170 -2.37 -14.67 -3.70
N ARG A 171 -3.65 -14.94 -3.45
CA ARG A 171 -4.76 -14.06 -3.84
C ARG A 171 -4.66 -12.69 -3.16
N SER A 172 -4.30 -12.68 -1.87
CA SER A 172 -4.12 -11.46 -1.11
C SER A 172 -2.89 -10.65 -1.55
N ALA A 173 -1.80 -11.34 -1.90
CA ALA A 173 -0.61 -10.72 -2.47
C ALA A 173 -0.93 -10.04 -3.82
N TYR A 174 -1.72 -10.71 -4.66
CA TYR A 174 -2.21 -10.15 -5.91
C TYR A 174 -3.11 -8.93 -5.69
N ALA A 175 -4.04 -8.99 -4.72
CA ALA A 175 -4.87 -7.84 -4.35
C ALA A 175 -4.03 -6.62 -3.94
N VAL A 176 -3.00 -6.82 -3.11
CA VAL A 176 -2.08 -5.75 -2.70
C VAL A 176 -1.27 -5.20 -3.88
N PHE A 177 -0.90 -6.05 -4.84
CA PHE A 177 -0.26 -5.61 -6.07
C PHE A 177 -1.18 -4.71 -6.91
N LEU A 178 -2.45 -5.09 -7.08
CA LEU A 178 -3.44 -4.27 -7.78
C LEU A 178 -3.67 -2.92 -7.07
N LEU A 179 -3.77 -2.93 -5.74
CA LEU A 179 -3.87 -1.70 -4.94
C LEU A 179 -2.67 -0.77 -5.15
N ASN A 180 -1.46 -1.33 -5.26
CA ASN A 180 -0.26 -0.56 -5.58
C ASN A 180 -0.29 0.00 -7.01
N LYS A 181 -0.95 -0.69 -7.96
CA LYS A 181 -1.14 -0.16 -9.31
C LYS A 181 -2.10 1.02 -9.35
N ASP A 182 -3.13 1.04 -8.53
CA ASP A 182 -3.97 2.24 -8.38
C ASP A 182 -3.20 3.40 -7.73
N LEU A 183 -2.36 3.13 -6.71
CA LEU A 183 -1.49 4.17 -6.12
C LEU A 183 -0.52 4.75 -7.15
N GLU A 184 0.10 3.89 -7.96
CA GLU A 184 0.97 4.30 -9.07
C GLU A 184 0.21 5.14 -10.10
N GLN A 185 -1.03 4.77 -10.44
CA GLN A 185 -1.88 5.56 -11.33
C GLN A 185 -2.15 6.96 -10.77
N VAL A 186 -2.51 7.09 -9.49
CA VAL A 186 -2.76 8.39 -8.86
C VAL A 186 -1.47 9.23 -8.78
N LEU A 187 -0.32 8.61 -8.50
CA LEU A 187 0.97 9.32 -8.53
C LEU A 187 1.31 9.83 -9.94
N ASN A 188 1.10 9.00 -10.97
CA ASN A 188 1.29 9.39 -12.36
C ASN A 188 0.38 10.55 -12.76
N TYR A 189 -0.88 10.54 -12.31
CA TYR A 189 -1.81 11.66 -12.50
C TYR A 189 -1.31 12.96 -11.87
N LEU A 190 -0.62 12.87 -10.72
CA LEU A 190 0.02 14.01 -10.05
C LEU A 190 1.41 14.38 -10.63
N GLY A 191 1.86 13.72 -11.69
CA GLY A 191 3.16 13.95 -12.33
C GLY A 191 4.35 13.44 -11.53
N ALA A 192 4.16 12.45 -10.65
CA ALA A 192 5.21 11.89 -9.81
C ALA A 192 5.39 10.38 -10.04
N GLU A 193 6.63 9.90 -9.98
CA GLU A 193 6.92 8.48 -10.08
C GLU A 193 6.65 7.73 -8.76
N SER A 194 6.22 6.48 -8.85
CA SER A 194 6.08 5.61 -7.68
C SER A 194 7.44 5.18 -7.12
N VAL A 195 7.51 4.96 -5.81
CA VAL A 195 8.70 4.39 -5.14
C VAL A 195 8.88 2.91 -5.52
N GLY A 196 7.82 2.27 -6.02
CA GLY A 196 7.80 0.90 -6.50
C GLY A 196 6.55 0.14 -6.07
N PRO A 197 6.30 -1.04 -6.66
CA PRO A 197 5.03 -1.78 -6.52
C PRO A 197 4.86 -2.48 -5.16
N ARG A 198 5.87 -2.46 -4.29
CA ARG A 198 5.84 -3.06 -2.94
C ARG A 198 5.73 -2.01 -1.83
N HIS A 199 5.73 -0.73 -2.18
CA HIS A 199 5.84 0.39 -1.25
C HIS A 199 4.50 1.08 -1.03
N THR A 200 3.49 0.33 -0.57
CA THR A 200 2.10 0.81 -0.40
C THR A 200 2.01 2.10 0.43
N LEU A 201 2.56 2.11 1.64
CA LEU A 201 2.48 3.27 2.54
C LEU A 201 3.37 4.44 2.11
N PRO A 202 4.64 4.23 1.65
CA PRO A 202 5.42 5.32 1.07
C PRO A 202 4.73 5.99 -0.12
N ASN A 203 4.13 5.22 -1.03
CA ASN A 203 3.39 5.77 -2.17
C ASN A 203 2.18 6.59 -1.72
N LEU A 204 1.38 6.08 -0.77
CA LEU A 204 0.23 6.82 -0.22
C LEU A 204 0.65 8.13 0.46
N ASN A 205 1.73 8.09 1.26
CA ASN A 205 2.28 9.27 1.92
C ASN A 205 2.77 10.31 0.90
N LYS A 206 3.40 9.87 -0.19
CA LYS A 206 3.85 10.73 -1.29
C LYS A 206 2.66 11.46 -1.95
N ILE A 207 1.57 10.75 -2.23
CA ILE A 207 0.33 11.35 -2.77
C ILE A 207 -0.18 12.47 -1.84
N ILE A 208 -0.37 12.15 -0.55
CA ILE A 208 -0.88 13.12 0.44
C ILE A 208 0.01 14.36 0.51
N LYS A 209 1.34 14.17 0.57
CA LYS A 209 2.30 15.28 0.61
C LYS A 209 2.24 16.14 -0.65
N LEU A 210 2.21 15.54 -1.84
CA LEU A 210 2.17 16.28 -3.10
C LEU A 210 0.93 17.18 -3.20
N VAL A 211 -0.24 16.64 -2.83
CA VAL A 211 -1.47 17.41 -2.91
C VAL A 211 -1.53 18.50 -1.84
N CYS A 212 -1.17 18.19 -0.58
CA CYS A 212 -1.16 19.17 0.51
C CYS A 212 -0.13 20.30 0.29
N SER A 213 1.02 19.99 -0.29
CA SER A 213 2.08 20.98 -0.60
C SER A 213 1.72 21.86 -1.81
N GLY A 214 0.63 21.55 -2.51
CA GLY A 214 0.17 22.31 -3.67
C GLY A 214 1.02 22.14 -4.92
N ALA A 215 1.94 21.17 -4.95
CA ALA A 215 2.86 20.90 -6.06
C ALA A 215 2.20 20.21 -7.26
N CYS A 216 0.87 20.24 -7.36
CA CYS A 216 0.16 19.70 -8.51
C CYS A 216 0.53 20.52 -9.74
N ALA A 217 1.40 19.95 -10.58
CA ALA A 217 1.68 20.48 -11.92
C ALA A 217 0.40 20.32 -12.75
N THR A 218 -0.45 21.35 -12.72
CA THR A 218 -1.55 21.49 -13.67
C THR A 218 -0.96 21.51 -15.08
N THR A 219 -1.25 20.48 -15.86
CA THR A 219 -1.08 20.47 -17.33
C THR A 219 -2.44 20.60 -17.97
#